data_AF-A0A0B1SBA3-F1
#
_entry.id   AF-A0A0B1SBA3-F1
#
_cell.length_a   1.000
_cell.length_b   1.000
_cell.length_c   1.000
_cell.angle_alpha   90.00
_cell.angle_beta   90.00
_cell.angle_gamma   90.00
#
_symmetry.space_group_name_H-M   'P 1'
#
loop_
_entity.id
_entity.type
_entity.pdbx_description
1 polymer ?
#
loop_
_entity_poly.entity_id
_entity_poly.type
_entity_poly.pdbx_seq_one_letter_code
_entity_poly.pdbx_strand_id
1 'polypeptide(L)'
;MSDSKILLLSEGPRYLEGKVSGAVFGDEKDMEEMRVYGEVFKRFAWSNPLWPKLFPGVRKMEAEVVRMCCNLMHGDKESCGTVSFC
;
A
#
# COMPACT_ATOMS: atom_id res chain seq x y z
N MET A 1 3.56 -27.72 -5.44
CA MET A 1 2.50 -26.80 -5.93
C MET A 1 1.12 -27.04 -5.29
N SER A 2 0.98 -27.91 -4.27
CA SER A 2 -0.33 -28.29 -3.69
C SER A 2 -0.66 -27.52 -2.39
N ASP A 3 0.31 -27.32 -1.50
CA ASP A 3 0.01 -26.92 -0.11
C ASP A 3 -0.29 -25.43 0.07
N SER A 4 0.32 -24.55 -0.73
CA SER A 4 0.12 -23.09 -0.62
C SER A 4 -1.29 -22.64 -1.02
N LYS A 5 -1.94 -23.34 -1.97
CA LYS A 5 -3.33 -23.04 -2.35
C LYS A 5 -4.32 -23.49 -1.29
N ILE A 6 -4.02 -24.57 -0.55
CA ILE A 6 -4.87 -25.09 0.53
C ILE A 6 -4.91 -24.10 1.70
N LEU A 7 -3.76 -23.53 2.08
CA LEU A 7 -3.69 -22.48 3.10
C LEU A 7 -4.50 -21.23 2.71
N LEU A 8 -4.33 -20.74 1.48
CA LEU A 8 -5.08 -19.58 0.95
C LEU A 8 -6.60 -19.80 0.92
N LEU A 9 -7.05 -21.04 0.69
CA LEU A 9 -8.48 -21.39 0.67
C LEU A 9 -9.05 -21.62 2.08
N SER A 10 -8.23 -22.03 3.05
CA SER A 10 -8.67 -22.24 4.45
C SER A 10 -8.83 -20.93 5.23
N GLU A 11 -8.08 -19.89 4.85
CA GLU A 11 -8.20 -18.51 5.31
C GLU A 11 -9.28 -17.76 4.51
N GLY A 12 -10.39 -18.44 4.18
CA GLY A 12 -11.53 -17.82 3.50
C GLY A 12 -11.94 -16.56 4.27
N PRO A 13 -11.82 -15.35 3.69
CA PRO A 13 -11.81 -14.19 4.55
C PRO A 13 -13.23 -13.88 5.01
N ARG A 14 -13.53 -14.21 6.27
CA ARG A 14 -14.77 -13.80 6.95
C ARG A 14 -15.05 -12.30 6.82
N TYR A 15 -14.04 -11.48 6.47
CA TYR A 15 -14.21 -10.07 6.16
C TYR A 15 -15.09 -9.83 4.93
N LEU A 16 -15.13 -10.74 3.95
CA LEU A 16 -15.99 -10.64 2.77
C LEU A 16 -17.47 -10.77 3.09
N GLU A 17 -17.80 -11.43 4.21
CA GLU A 17 -19.15 -11.50 4.73
C GLU A 17 -19.54 -10.24 5.53
N GLY A 18 -18.65 -9.24 5.63
CA GLY A 18 -18.86 -8.03 6.43
C GLY A 18 -18.84 -8.28 7.94
N LYS A 19 -18.35 -9.45 8.39
CA LYS A 19 -18.36 -9.88 9.81
C LYS A 19 -17.08 -9.54 10.57
N VAL A 20 -16.12 -8.88 9.93
CA VAL A 20 -14.84 -8.50 10.54
C VAL A 20 -14.73 -6.98 10.54
N SER A 21 -14.60 -6.39 11.73
CA SER A 21 -14.46 -4.94 11.87
C SER A 21 -13.01 -4.51 11.61
N GLY A 22 -12.82 -3.51 10.74
CA GLY A 22 -11.56 -2.76 10.59
C GLY A 22 -10.38 -3.49 9.92
N ALA A 23 -10.56 -4.71 9.41
CA ALA A 23 -9.45 -5.49 8.83
C ALA A 23 -9.10 -5.10 7.39
N VAL A 24 -10.09 -4.87 6.53
CA VAL A 24 -9.90 -4.53 5.10
C VAL A 24 -10.84 -3.37 4.76
N PHE A 25 -10.28 -2.29 4.23
CA PHE A 25 -11.01 -1.05 3.94
C PHE A 25 -11.33 -0.87 2.45
N GLY A 26 -10.65 -1.59 1.55
CA GLY A 26 -10.91 -1.60 0.10
C GLY A 26 -11.87 -2.72 -0.32
N ASP A 27 -12.31 -2.67 -1.58
CA ASP A 27 -13.12 -3.73 -2.19
C ASP A 27 -12.25 -4.60 -3.10
N GLU A 28 -11.99 -5.85 -2.69
CA GLU A 28 -11.21 -6.79 -3.52
C GLU A 28 -11.88 -7.13 -4.87
N LYS A 29 -13.17 -6.81 -5.03
CA LYS A 29 -13.91 -6.99 -6.28
C LYS A 29 -13.76 -5.81 -7.23
N ASP A 30 -13.19 -4.69 -6.78
CA ASP A 30 -12.85 -3.58 -7.67
C ASP A 30 -11.64 -3.98 -8.53
N MET A 31 -11.95 -4.47 -9.73
CA MET A 31 -10.96 -4.95 -10.68
C MET A 31 -10.05 -3.84 -11.21
N GLU A 32 -10.50 -2.58 -11.24
CA GLU A 32 -9.66 -1.46 -11.66
C GLU A 32 -8.68 -1.09 -10.56
N GLU A 33 -9.14 -1.03 -9.31
CA GLU A 33 -8.28 -0.83 -8.13
C GLU A 33 -7.20 -1.94 -8.06
N MET A 34 -7.61 -3.20 -8.19
CA MET A 34 -6.70 -4.34 -8.21
C MET A 34 -5.69 -4.30 -9.36
N ARG A 35 -6.11 -3.84 -10.55
CA ARG A 35 -5.21 -3.66 -11.69
C ARG A 35 -4.13 -2.62 -11.39
N VAL A 36 -4.53 -1.48 -10.82
CA VAL A 36 -3.59 -0.40 -10.44
C VAL A 36 -2.58 -0.90 -9.40
N TYR A 37 -3.04 -1.58 -8.34
CA TYR A 37 -2.13 -2.15 -7.34
C TYR A 37 -1.15 -3.15 -7.95
N GLY A 38 -1.65 -4.08 -8.76
CA GLY A 38 -0.79 -5.07 -9.44
C GLY A 38 0.28 -4.42 -10.31
N GLU A 39 -0.06 -3.38 -11.07
CA GLU A 39 0.90 -2.65 -11.90
C GLU A 39 1.95 -1.91 -11.07
N VAL A 40 1.56 -1.22 -10.01
CA VAL A 40 2.49 -0.47 -9.15
C VAL A 40 3.43 -1.42 -8.42
N PHE A 41 2.92 -2.47 -7.77
CA PHE A 41 3.75 -3.46 -7.10
C PHE A 41 4.74 -4.12 -8.08
N LYS A 42 4.28 -4.49 -9.27
CA LYS A 42 5.15 -5.07 -10.30
C LYS A 42 6.28 -4.12 -10.72
N ARG A 43 6.00 -2.82 -10.87
CA ARG A 43 7.01 -1.83 -11.29
C ARG A 43 8.03 -1.53 -10.20
N PHE A 44 7.63 -1.52 -8.93
CA PHE A 44 8.47 -1.09 -7.82
C PHE A 44 8.91 -2.23 -6.87
N ALA A 45 8.64 -3.50 -7.21
CA ALA A 45 8.95 -4.68 -6.39
C ALA A 45 10.40 -4.74 -5.85
N TRP A 46 11.35 -4.19 -6.61
CA TRP A 46 12.79 -4.18 -6.26
C TRP A 46 13.32 -2.81 -5.85
N SER A 47 12.43 -1.82 -5.70
CA SER A 47 12.83 -0.49 -5.23
C SER A 47 13.13 -0.54 -3.75
N ASN A 48 14.29 -0.01 -3.34
CA ASN A 48 14.71 0.03 -1.95
C ASN A 48 14.96 1.50 -1.52
N PRO A 49 14.05 2.10 -0.72
CA PRO A 49 14.19 3.49 -0.26
C PRO A 49 15.48 3.78 0.53
N LEU A 50 16.15 2.76 1.07
CA LEU A 50 17.46 2.89 1.74
C LEU A 50 18.54 3.47 0.81
N TRP A 51 18.39 3.29 -0.50
CA TRP A 51 19.35 3.75 -1.51
C TRP A 51 18.73 4.84 -2.43
N PRO A 52 18.44 6.05 -1.91
CA PRO A 52 17.66 7.07 -2.61
C PRO A 52 18.31 7.60 -3.90
N LYS A 53 19.64 7.44 -4.04
CA LYS A 53 20.36 7.78 -5.27
C LYS A 53 20.11 6.78 -6.40
N LEU A 54 19.91 5.50 -6.06
CA LEU A 54 19.58 4.44 -7.01
C LEU A 54 18.09 4.40 -7.33
N PHE A 55 17.25 4.73 -6.34
CA PHE A 55 15.78 4.71 -6.47
C PHE A 55 15.17 6.09 -6.22
N PRO A 56 15.45 7.10 -7.07
CA PRO A 56 14.92 8.45 -6.89
C PRO A 56 13.39 8.52 -7.04
N GLY A 57 12.80 7.57 -7.78
CA GLY A 57 11.36 7.47 -7.98
C GLY A 57 10.59 7.21 -6.67
N VAL A 58 10.95 6.16 -5.92
CA VAL A 58 10.30 5.84 -4.64
C VAL A 58 10.51 6.94 -3.60
N ARG A 59 11.71 7.54 -3.57
CA ARG A 59 12.01 8.70 -2.72
C ARG A 59 11.07 9.87 -2.98
N LYS A 60 10.78 10.16 -4.26
CA LYS A 60 9.86 11.22 -4.66
C LYS A 60 8.42 10.87 -4.25
N MET A 61 7.99 9.63 -4.48
CA MET A 61 6.66 9.16 -4.10
C MET A 61 6.42 9.28 -2.59
N GLU A 62 7.37 8.84 -1.75
CA GLU A 62 7.25 8.97 -0.29
C GLU A 62 7.16 10.44 0.16
N ALA A 63 7.97 11.32 -0.43
CA ALA A 63 7.93 12.75 -0.10
C ALA A 63 6.59 13.41 -0.51
N GLU A 64 6.02 13.02 -1.65
CA GLU A 64 4.72 13.50 -2.11
C GLU A 64 3.58 12.97 -1.23
N VAL A 65 3.63 11.70 -0.81
CA VAL A 65 2.67 11.12 0.15
C VAL A 65 2.67 11.91 1.46
N VAL A 66 3.85 12.16 2.04
CA VAL A 66 3.98 12.97 3.27
C VAL A 66 3.36 14.36 3.06
N ARG A 67 3.65 15.03 1.94
CA ARG A 67 3.09 16.36 1.66
C ARG A 67 1.57 16.35 1.49
N MET A 68 1.02 15.33 0.82
CA MET A 68 -0.44 15.16 0.71
C MET A 68 -1.09 15.01 2.10
N CYS A 69 -0.50 14.21 2.98
CA CYS A 69 -0.99 14.05 4.36
C CYS A 69 -0.86 15.35 5.18
N CYS A 70 0.28 16.06 5.10
CA CYS A 70 0.43 17.37 5.76
C CYS A 70 -0.67 18.34 5.31
N ASN A 71 -0.91 18.44 4.00
CA ASN A 71 -1.94 19.34 3.46
C ASN A 71 -3.34 18.94 3.92
N LEU A 72 -3.67 17.63 3.92
CA LEU A 72 -4.95 17.10 4.39
C LEU A 72 -5.21 17.45 5.87
N MET A 73 -4.16 17.48 6.68
CA MET A 73 -4.22 17.80 8.10
C MET A 73 -3.97 19.29 8.42
N HIS A 74 -4.04 20.18 7.43
CA HIS A 74 -3.83 21.62 7.57
C HIS A 74 -2.44 22.01 8.10
N GLY A 75 -1.43 21.20 7.78
CA GLY A 75 -0.03 21.51 8.04
C GLY A 75 0.46 22.70 7.21
N ASP A 76 1.43 23.42 7.75
CA ASP A 76 2.10 24.54 7.11
C ASP A 76 3.34 24.11 6.30
N LYS A 77 4.18 25.08 5.93
CA LYS A 77 5.41 24.83 5.17
C LYS A 77 6.47 24.09 5.98
N GLU A 78 6.48 24.28 7.29
CA GLU A 78 7.45 23.69 8.22
C GLU A 78 7.03 22.27 8.63
N SER A 79 5.76 21.92 8.44
CA SER A 79 5.25 20.58 8.65
C SER A 79 6.01 19.55 7.80
N CYS A 80 6.50 18.51 8.47
CA CYS A 80 7.31 17.44 7.90
C CYS A 80 6.89 16.07 8.48
N GLY A 81 7.40 14.99 7.88
CA GLY A 81 7.09 13.63 8.28
C GLY A 81 7.88 12.59 7.51
N THR A 82 7.59 11.32 7.79
CA THR A 82 8.18 10.16 7.11
C THR A 82 7.11 9.09 6.90
N VAL A 83 7.27 8.27 5.87
CA VAL A 83 6.43 7.08 5.67
C VAL A 83 6.96 5.99 6.60
N SER A 84 6.09 5.43 7.43
CA SER A 84 6.41 4.27 8.27
C SER A 84 5.74 3.02 7.71
N PHE A 85 6.44 1.90 7.79
CA PHE A 85 5.88 0.57 7.52
C PHE A 85 5.36 -0.02 8.83
N CYS A 86 4.12 -0.53 8.83
CA CYS A 86 3.57 -1.36 9.93
C CYS A 86 3.90 -2.83 9.71
#